data_AF-A0A1P8UNU4-F1
#
_entry.id   AF-A0A1P8UNU4-F1
#
_cell.length_a   1.000
_cell.length_b   1.000
_cell.length_c   1.000
_cell.angle_alpha   90.00
_cell.angle_beta   90.00
_cell.angle_gamma   90.00
#
_symmetry.space_group_name_H-M   'P 1'
#
loop_
_entity.id
_entity.type
_entity.pdbx_description
1 polymer ?
#
loop_
_entity_poly.entity_id
_entity_poly.type
_entity_poly.pdbx_seq_one_letter_code
_entity_poly.pdbx_strand_id
1 'polypeptide(L)'
;MNRTIPVSTDVFAAIWSHRQEGEETEDAILRRILECQPAPDTATQANPQTTDISEGFIDRRNNVTFPPGFTIFRTYKRKQFSAVAENGLWRRTDTGQTYDTLNQLNASIAAGNENVWNGNWKFQDSDGTNKSIAALRA
;
A
#
# COMPACT_ATOMS: atom_id res chain seq x y z
N MET A 1 -24.61 10.90 -13.25
CA MET A 1 -25.94 11.19 -13.86
C MET A 1 -26.92 10.18 -13.30
N ASN A 2 -27.93 10.62 -12.56
CA ASN A 2 -28.82 9.74 -11.81
C ASN A 2 -30.04 9.36 -12.68
N ARG A 3 -30.42 8.08 -12.65
CA ARG A 3 -31.60 7.55 -13.35
C ARG A 3 -32.45 6.81 -12.32
N THR A 4 -33.76 7.02 -12.35
CA THR A 4 -34.69 6.33 -11.45
C THR A 4 -35.22 5.07 -12.11
N ILE A 5 -35.14 3.95 -11.41
CA ILE A 5 -35.66 2.65 -11.87
C ILE A 5 -36.69 2.18 -10.84
N PRO A 6 -37.98 2.03 -11.20
CA PRO A 6 -38.98 1.48 -10.30
C PRO A 6 -38.71 -0.02 -10.08
N VAL A 7 -38.71 -0.46 -8.82
CA VAL A 7 -38.55 -1.86 -8.42
C VAL A 7 -39.68 -2.27 -7.48
N SER A 8 -40.04 -3.56 -7.47
CA SER A 8 -41.05 -4.10 -6.56
C SER A 8 -40.58 -4.05 -5.09
N THR A 9 -41.52 -3.96 -4.16
CA THR A 9 -41.23 -3.88 -2.71
C THR A 9 -40.37 -5.03 -2.19
N ASP A 10 -40.58 -6.25 -2.70
CA ASP A 10 -39.80 -7.43 -2.32
C ASP A 10 -38.32 -7.30 -2.76
N VAL A 11 -38.09 -6.83 -3.99
CA VAL A 11 -36.75 -6.56 -4.52
C VAL A 11 -36.06 -5.45 -3.72
N PHE A 12 -36.79 -4.40 -3.36
CA PHE A 12 -36.27 -3.35 -2.49
C PHE A 12 -35.82 -3.90 -1.13
N ALA A 13 -36.64 -4.74 -0.48
CA ALA A 13 -36.29 -5.35 0.79
C ALA A 13 -35.07 -6.29 0.68
N ALA A 14 -34.96 -7.03 -0.43
CA ALA A 14 -33.81 -7.89 -0.70
C ALA A 14 -32.52 -7.07 -0.86
N ILE A 15 -32.57 -5.95 -1.59
CA ILE A 15 -31.43 -5.03 -1.74
C ILE A 15 -30.99 -4.52 -0.36
N TRP A 16 -31.92 -4.03 0.46
CA TRP A 16 -31.59 -3.53 1.80
C TRP A 16 -31.07 -4.60 2.77
N SER A 17 -31.48 -5.85 2.60
CA SER A 17 -30.99 -6.97 3.40
C SER A 17 -29.52 -7.31 3.14
N HIS A 18 -28.97 -6.85 2.00
CA HIS A 18 -27.56 -6.99 1.65
C HIS A 18 -26.69 -5.81 2.12
N ARG A 19 -27.25 -4.86 2.89
CA ARG A 19 -26.51 -3.72 3.45
C ARG A 19 -25.41 -4.18 4.40
N GLN A 20 -24.20 -3.64 4.24
CA GLN A 20 -23.07 -3.79 5.14
C GLN A 20 -22.75 -2.48 5.88
N GLU A 21 -21.90 -2.54 6.90
CA GLU A 21 -21.48 -1.36 7.67
C GLU A 21 -20.80 -0.32 6.77
N GLY A 22 -21.33 0.91 6.75
CA GLY A 22 -20.85 1.99 5.88
C GLY A 22 -21.61 2.17 4.55
N GLU A 23 -22.54 1.28 4.21
CA GLU A 23 -23.41 1.45 3.03
C GLU A 23 -24.70 2.17 3.43
N GLU A 24 -24.85 3.43 3.02
CA GLU A 24 -26.02 4.27 3.39
C GLU A 24 -27.03 4.45 2.24
N THR A 25 -26.73 3.95 1.03
CA THR A 25 -27.58 4.14 -0.16
C THR A 25 -27.78 2.85 -0.95
N GLU A 26 -28.94 2.70 -1.59
CA GLU A 26 -29.23 1.57 -2.48
C GLU A 26 -28.22 1.45 -3.63
N ASP A 27 -27.74 2.57 -4.17
CA ASP A 27 -26.73 2.59 -5.24
C ASP A 27 -25.41 1.99 -4.76
N ALA A 28 -25.00 2.22 -3.50
CA ALA A 28 -23.80 1.62 -2.93
C ALA A 28 -23.93 0.10 -2.82
N ILE A 29 -25.07 -0.37 -2.30
CA ILE A 29 -25.34 -1.81 -2.14
C ILE A 29 -25.41 -2.49 -3.51
N LEU A 30 -26.12 -1.89 -4.47
CA LEU A 30 -26.25 -2.42 -5.82
C LEU A 30 -24.92 -2.43 -6.57
N ARG A 31 -24.06 -1.42 -6.39
CA ARG A 31 -22.71 -1.42 -6.99
C ARG A 31 -21.85 -2.57 -6.48
N ARG A 32 -21.93 -2.88 -5.18
CA ARG A 32 -21.21 -4.01 -4.59
C ARG A 32 -21.73 -5.34 -5.12
N ILE A 33 -23.05 -5.54 -5.14
CA ILE A 33 -23.68 -6.78 -5.61
C ILE A 33 -23.42 -7.00 -7.11
N LEU A 34 -23.48 -5.94 -7.91
CA LEU A 34 -23.33 -6.00 -9.37
C LEU A 34 -21.90 -5.81 -9.86
N GLU A 35 -20.93 -5.72 -8.94
CA GLU A 35 -19.50 -5.52 -9.21
C GLU A 35 -19.22 -4.34 -10.16
N CYS A 36 -20.11 -3.34 -10.16
CA CYS A 36 -19.99 -2.14 -10.97
C CYS A 36 -19.07 -1.15 -10.25
N GLN A 37 -17.76 -1.39 -10.31
CA GLN A 37 -16.78 -0.39 -9.89
C GLN A 37 -16.82 0.79 -10.88
N PRO A 38 -17.18 2.01 -10.44
CA PRO A 38 -16.83 3.19 -11.21
C PRO A 38 -15.29 3.26 -11.26
N ALA A 39 -14.74 3.53 -12.44
CA ALA A 39 -13.35 3.96 -12.55
C ALA A 39 -13.15 5.14 -11.56
N PRO A 40 -12.09 5.14 -10.74
CA PRO A 40 -11.93 6.14 -9.70
C PRO A 40 -11.62 7.50 -10.33
N ASP A 41 -12.65 8.32 -10.49
CA ASP A 41 -12.50 9.77 -10.55
C ASP A 41 -11.84 10.24 -9.26
N THR A 42 -10.84 11.09 -9.46
CA THR A 42 -9.85 11.51 -8.50
C THR A 42 -10.46 12.43 -7.44
N ALA A 43 -10.91 11.89 -6.31
CA ALA A 43 -11.04 12.63 -5.06
C ALA A 43 -11.30 11.66 -3.89
N THR A 44 -10.36 11.63 -2.94
CA THR A 44 -10.55 11.05 -1.60
C THR A 44 -10.67 9.53 -1.54
N GLN A 45 -9.56 8.82 -1.78
CA GLN A 45 -9.47 7.40 -1.46
C GLN A 45 -9.18 7.21 0.03
N ALA A 46 -10.23 7.12 0.83
CA ALA A 46 -10.25 6.32 2.04
C ALA A 46 -11.05 5.05 1.71
N ASN A 47 -10.35 4.00 1.29
CA ASN A 47 -10.94 2.68 1.08
C ASN A 47 -10.59 1.81 2.29
N PRO A 48 -11.56 1.29 3.06
CA PRO A 48 -11.33 0.19 3.99
C PRO A 48 -11.42 -1.10 3.19
N GLN A 49 -10.27 -1.59 2.70
CA GLN A 49 -10.17 -2.92 2.11
C GLN A 49 -9.90 -3.92 3.23
N THR A 50 -10.88 -4.78 3.44
CA THR A 50 -10.91 -5.79 4.50
C THR A 50 -9.82 -6.85 4.31
N THR A 51 -9.10 -7.08 5.41
CA THR A 51 -8.41 -8.31 5.84
C THR A 51 -7.21 -8.82 5.02
N ASP A 52 -6.04 -8.57 5.62
CA ASP A 52 -4.99 -9.56 5.89
C ASP A 52 -4.45 -10.36 4.69
N ILE A 53 -3.89 -9.63 3.74
CA ILE A 53 -2.64 -10.03 3.09
C ILE A 53 -1.73 -8.85 3.34
N SER A 54 -0.68 -9.05 4.14
CA SER A 54 0.38 -8.05 4.25
C SER A 54 0.87 -7.80 2.82
N GLU A 55 0.47 -6.69 2.21
CA GLU A 55 0.91 -6.35 0.87
C GLU A 55 2.33 -5.79 0.99
N GLY A 56 3.26 -6.41 0.26
CA GLY A 56 4.62 -5.95 0.16
C GLY A 56 4.74 -4.59 -0.55
N PHE A 57 5.95 -4.05 -0.64
CA PHE A 57 6.19 -2.79 -1.36
C PHE A 57 6.53 -3.07 -2.82
N ILE A 58 5.86 -2.40 -3.78
CA ILE A 58 6.16 -2.55 -5.21
C ILE A 58 6.73 -1.24 -5.76
N ASP A 59 8.03 -1.24 -6.07
CA ASP A 59 8.66 -0.17 -6.83
C ASP A 59 8.40 -0.36 -8.33
N ARG A 60 7.29 0.20 -8.83
CA ARG A 60 6.93 0.11 -10.26
C ARG A 60 7.96 0.76 -11.19
N ARG A 61 8.72 1.74 -10.70
CA ARG A 61 9.70 2.49 -11.50
C ARG A 61 10.94 1.67 -11.81
N ASN A 62 11.37 0.83 -10.88
CA ASN A 62 12.53 -0.04 -11.03
C ASN A 62 12.12 -1.52 -11.17
N ASN A 63 10.82 -1.80 -11.28
CA ASN A 63 10.22 -3.13 -11.40
C ASN A 63 10.68 -4.11 -10.30
N VAL A 64 10.80 -3.61 -9.06
CA VAL A 64 11.22 -4.41 -7.90
C VAL A 64 10.06 -4.59 -6.94
N THR A 65 9.77 -5.84 -6.60
CA THR A 65 8.78 -6.20 -5.58
C THR A 65 9.50 -6.66 -4.32
N PHE A 66 9.19 -6.00 -3.21
CA PHE A 66 9.63 -6.37 -1.89
C PHE A 66 8.47 -7.10 -1.20
N PRO A 67 8.67 -8.34 -0.71
CA PRO A 67 7.62 -9.05 -0.01
C PRO A 67 7.22 -8.33 1.28
N PRO A 68 6.03 -8.61 1.84
CA PRO A 68 5.66 -8.10 3.14
C PRO A 68 6.64 -8.53 4.25
N GLY A 69 6.88 -7.64 5.20
CA GLY A 69 7.83 -7.87 6.28
C GLY A 69 9.29 -7.77 5.84
N PHE A 70 9.56 -7.47 4.56
CA PHE A 70 10.92 -7.33 4.07
C PHE A 70 11.60 -6.15 4.74
N THR A 71 12.71 -6.43 5.43
CA THR A 71 13.42 -5.44 6.22
C THR A 71 14.68 -4.99 5.49
N ILE A 72 14.83 -3.68 5.36
CA ILE A 72 16.03 -3.03 4.85
C ILE A 72 16.63 -2.15 5.94
N PHE A 73 17.94 -1.97 5.88
CA PHE A 73 18.67 -1.10 6.79
C PHE A 73 19.77 -0.35 6.06
N ARG A 74 20.13 0.81 6.60
CA ARG A 74 21.29 1.61 6.19
C ARG A 74 22.03 2.12 7.41
N THR A 75 23.33 2.30 7.29
CA THR A 75 24.12 3.01 8.30
C THR A 75 24.43 4.41 7.79
N TYR A 76 24.04 5.44 8.55
CA TYR A 76 24.30 6.84 8.22
C TYR A 76 24.71 7.61 9.48
N LYS A 77 25.80 8.39 9.39
CA LYS A 77 26.40 9.11 10.53
C LYS A 77 26.55 8.23 11.79
N ARG A 78 27.06 7.01 11.61
CA ARG A 78 27.23 5.97 12.66
C ARG A 78 25.95 5.51 13.36
N LYS A 79 24.76 5.86 12.83
CA LYS A 79 23.47 5.34 13.27
C LYS A 79 22.92 4.38 12.23
N GLN A 80 22.35 3.26 12.68
CA GLN A 80 21.62 2.35 11.81
C GLN A 80 20.16 2.78 11.76
N PHE A 81 19.62 2.86 10.55
CA PHE A 81 18.22 3.14 10.31
C PHE A 81 17.64 1.94 9.58
N SER A 82 16.54 1.41 10.09
CA SER A 82 15.86 0.25 9.52
C SER A 82 14.44 0.63 9.10
N ALA A 83 13.95 -0.04 8.06
CA ALA A 83 12.61 0.10 7.55
C ALA A 83 12.08 -1.25 7.08
N VAL A 84 10.77 -1.43 7.18
CA VAL A 84 10.06 -2.64 6.79
C VAL A 84 9.02 -2.31 5.72
N ALA A 85 8.90 -3.18 4.72
CA ALA A 85 7.85 -3.11 3.71
C ALA A 85 6.56 -3.70 4.28
N GLU A 86 5.53 -2.88 4.47
CA GLU A 86 4.22 -3.31 4.95
C GLU A 86 3.11 -2.44 4.35
N ASN A 87 1.97 -3.04 4.03
CA ASN A 87 0.80 -2.37 3.48
C ASN A 87 1.11 -1.47 2.26
N GLY A 88 2.00 -1.93 1.38
CA GLY A 88 2.42 -1.15 0.21
C GLY A 88 3.31 0.07 0.52
N LEU A 89 3.78 0.22 1.76
CA LEU A 89 4.57 1.36 2.24
C LEU A 89 5.87 0.91 2.93
N TRP A 90 6.83 1.82 3.03
CA TRP A 90 8.01 1.64 3.87
C TRP A 90 7.78 2.25 5.25
N ARG A 91 7.66 1.42 6.29
CA ARG A 91 7.60 1.87 7.68
C ARG A 91 8.99 1.90 8.29
N ARG A 92 9.44 3.05 8.76
CA ARG A 92 10.71 3.19 9.48
C ARG A 92 10.55 2.66 10.90
N THR A 93 11.40 1.73 11.33
CA THR A 93 11.24 1.06 12.64
C THR A 93 11.62 1.97 13.81
N ASP A 94 12.47 2.97 13.58
CA ASP A 94 12.93 3.91 14.61
C ASP A 94 11.86 4.95 15.00
N THR A 95 11.04 5.42 14.05
CA THR A 95 10.03 6.46 14.30
C THR A 95 8.60 6.04 14.00
N GLY A 96 8.37 4.87 13.42
CA GLY A 96 7.05 4.41 12.99
C GLY A 96 6.49 5.14 11.77
N GLN A 97 7.21 6.12 11.22
CA GLN A 97 6.76 6.87 10.05
C GLN A 97 6.73 5.99 8.79
N THR A 98 5.69 6.16 7.99
CA THR A 98 5.52 5.46 6.72
C THR A 98 5.88 6.35 5.54
N TYR A 99 6.41 5.73 4.48
CA TYR A 99 6.86 6.41 3.28
C TYR A 99 6.39 5.65 2.04
N ASP A 100 5.87 6.39 1.07
CA ASP A 100 5.32 5.84 -0.18
C ASP A 100 6.40 5.40 -1.17
N THR A 101 7.65 5.82 -0.96
CA THR A 101 8.78 5.46 -1.82
C THR A 101 10.06 5.32 -1.02
N LEU A 102 10.99 4.47 -1.49
CA LEU A 102 12.34 4.42 -0.93
C LEU A 102 13.03 5.78 -0.98
N ASN A 103 12.78 6.58 -2.03
CA ASN A 103 13.36 7.92 -2.15
C ASN A 103 12.90 8.85 -1.02
N GLN A 104 11.61 8.84 -0.68
CA GLN A 104 11.09 9.59 0.46
C GLN A 104 11.66 9.09 1.79
N LEU A 105 11.72 7.76 1.98
CA LEU A 105 12.36 7.16 3.15
C LEU A 105 13.83 7.60 3.27
N ASN A 106 14.56 7.61 2.15
CA ASN A 106 15.96 8.01 2.12
C ASN A 106 16.14 9.49 2.42
N ALA A 107 15.32 10.36 1.85
CA ALA A 107 15.33 11.80 2.12
C ALA A 107 15.02 12.12 3.60
N SER A 108 14.29 11.24 4.30
CA SER A 108 14.04 11.38 5.75
C SER A 108 15.27 11.10 6.62
N ILE A 109 16.34 10.53 6.06
CA ILE A 109 17.55 10.08 6.79
C ILE A 109 18.81 10.78 6.26
N ALA A 110 19.00 10.75 4.94
CA ALA A 110 20.12 11.40 4.25
C ALA A 110 19.85 12.90 4.08
N ALA A 111 20.88 13.71 4.29
CA ALA A 111 20.83 15.12 3.89
C ALA A 111 21.27 15.20 2.41
N GLY A 112 20.29 15.24 1.50
CA GLY A 112 20.53 15.41 0.06
C GLY A 112 19.74 14.45 -0.82
N ASN A 113 19.76 14.74 -2.13
CA ASN A 113 19.09 13.92 -3.14
C ASN A 113 19.99 12.73 -3.53
N GLU A 114 20.15 11.78 -2.61
CA GLU A 114 20.94 10.56 -2.85
C GLU A 114 20.10 9.47 -3.52
N ASN A 115 20.74 8.74 -4.44
CA ASN A 115 20.12 7.58 -5.07
C ASN A 115 20.09 6.41 -4.07
N VAL A 116 18.88 5.97 -3.71
CA VAL A 116 18.62 4.87 -2.74
C VAL A 116 19.24 3.54 -3.15
N TRP A 117 19.51 3.45 -4.42
CA TRP A 117 19.98 2.31 -5.17
C TRP A 117 21.51 2.25 -5.31
N ASN A 118 22.26 3.20 -4.74
CA ASN A 118 23.74 3.23 -4.78
C ASN A 118 24.42 2.20 -3.85
N GLY A 119 23.67 1.24 -3.29
CA GLY A 119 24.21 0.22 -2.37
C GLY A 119 24.27 0.65 -0.89
N ASN A 120 23.77 1.85 -0.56
CA ASN A 120 23.67 2.35 0.81
C ASN A 120 22.62 1.59 1.64
N TRP A 121 21.56 1.13 0.98
CA TRP A 121 20.52 0.31 1.59
C TRP A 121 20.83 -1.18 1.37
N LYS A 122 20.74 -1.93 2.47
CA LYS A 122 21.04 -3.36 2.53
C LYS A 122 19.86 -4.10 3.13
N PHE A 123 19.74 -5.37 2.78
CA PHE A 123 18.84 -6.32 3.42
C PHE A 123 19.66 -7.54 3.85
N GLN A 124 19.14 -8.26 4.83
CA GLN A 124 19.72 -9.52 5.24
C GLN A 124 19.01 -10.63 4.44
N ASP A 125 19.79 -11.39 3.67
CA ASP A 125 19.31 -12.55 2.93
C ASP A 125 19.04 -13.73 3.88
N SER A 126 18.37 -14.79 3.42
CA SER A 126 18.06 -15.98 4.25
C SER A 126 19.29 -16.67 4.84
N ASP A 127 20.46 -16.50 4.20
CA ASP A 127 21.76 -16.99 4.65
C ASP A 127 22.39 -16.11 5.75
N GLY A 128 21.74 -15.02 6.15
CA GLY A 128 22.26 -14.03 7.08
C GLY A 128 23.25 -13.05 6.45
N THR A 129 23.56 -13.20 5.16
CA THR A 129 24.45 -12.33 4.41
C THR A 129 23.79 -11.00 4.06
N ASN A 130 24.51 -9.90 4.32
CA ASN A 130 24.04 -8.55 4.00
C ASN A 130 24.23 -8.24 2.51
N LYS A 131 23.12 -8.20 1.77
CA LYS A 131 23.11 -7.86 0.34
C LYS A 131 22.56 -6.45 0.13
N SER A 132 23.09 -5.74 -0.87
CA SER A 132 22.55 -4.44 -1.25
C SER A 132 21.20 -4.62 -1.93
N ILE A 133 20.22 -3.77 -1.61
CA ILE A 133 18.92 -3.80 -2.33
C ILE A 133 19.11 -3.60 -3.83
N ALA A 134 20.20 -2.94 -4.24
CA ALA A 134 20.58 -2.77 -5.63
C ALA A 134 20.65 -4.09 -6.41
N ALA A 135 20.99 -5.21 -5.75
CA ALA A 135 21.03 -6.54 -6.35
C ALA A 135 19.64 -7.13 -6.65
N LEU A 136 18.56 -6.53 -6.14
CA LEU A 136 17.18 -6.91 -6.42
C LEU A 136 16.64 -6.27 -7.71
N ARG A 137 17.38 -5.32 -8.28
CA ARG A 137 17.09 -4.82 -9.64
C ARG A 137 17.73 -5.78 -10.63
N ALA A 138 16.89 -6.38 -11.48
CA ALA A 138 17.31 -7.13 -12.65
C ALA A 138 17.55 -6.18 -13.84
#